data_AF-R9KFW0-F1
#
_entry.id   AF-R9KFW0-F1
#
_cell.length_a   1.000
_cell.length_b   1.000
_cell.length_c   1.000
_cell.angle_alpha   90.00
_cell.angle_beta   90.00
_cell.angle_gamma   90.00
#
_symmetry.space_group_name_H-M   'P 1'
#
loop_
_entity.id
_entity.type
_entity.pdbx_description
1 polymer ?
#
loop_
_entity_poly.entity_id
_entity_poly.type
_entity_poly.pdbx_seq_one_letter_code
_entity_poly.pdbx_strand_id
1 'polypeptide(L)'
;MLEPCEGKPSCTVLRGEGGSNTADLPDQILENKQKFISQIMTSKSPVRACEDVDEAALTYAEVKALATGNPYIKEKMDLDIQVSKLKLMKGNHTSQKYRLEDDILKRYPQQIATLKERISGMEADIQTAKANLPADKEQFFMKVGDKAYTDKKEAGAALVEMCKETKTVNVPATVGEYAGFKMAVSFDSFNHKFVMNLKGQLSHNLEIGSDPLGNIARINHALESMPKQLAEAQTKLETVERQLETAKVEVTKPFAQEAELAEKLERLSALNALLNMDEKGDDALGMDDAPEEENEGQETSGHDRAVDKPLAKKICI
;
A
#
# COMPACT_ATOMS: atom_id res chain seq x y z
N MET A 1 3.60 -51.29 -15.19
CA MET A 1 3.96 -51.63 -13.80
C MET A 1 5.32 -51.04 -13.51
N LEU A 2 5.36 -50.03 -12.66
CA LEU A 2 6.53 -49.52 -11.91
C LEU A 2 5.94 -48.48 -10.97
N GLU A 3 5.69 -48.87 -9.72
CA GLU A 3 5.26 -47.98 -8.64
C GLU A 3 6.48 -47.34 -7.95
N PRO A 4 6.36 -46.11 -7.41
CA PRO A 4 7.44 -45.41 -6.73
C PRO A 4 7.48 -45.70 -5.22
N CYS A 5 8.68 -45.98 -4.68
CA CYS A 5 8.92 -46.16 -3.25
C CYS A 5 9.01 -44.82 -2.51
N GLU A 6 8.13 -44.59 -1.55
CA GLU A 6 8.23 -43.54 -0.53
C GLU A 6 9.30 -43.90 0.50
N GLY A 7 10.36 -43.09 0.58
CA GLY A 7 11.38 -43.18 1.63
C GLY A 7 11.13 -42.17 2.74
N LYS A 8 10.56 -42.62 3.87
CA LYS A 8 10.57 -41.87 5.14
C LYS A 8 11.99 -41.89 5.73
N PRO A 9 12.63 -40.74 6.03
CA PRO A 9 13.80 -40.74 6.90
C PRO A 9 13.34 -40.85 8.36
N SER A 10 13.84 -41.90 9.02
CA SER A 10 13.66 -42.22 10.44
C SER A 10 14.20 -41.09 11.33
N CYS A 11 13.42 -40.69 12.33
CA CYS A 11 13.85 -39.81 13.42
C CYS A 11 14.49 -40.67 14.52
N THR A 12 15.82 -40.77 14.52
CA THR A 12 16.59 -41.29 15.65
C THR A 12 16.94 -40.15 16.58
N VAL A 13 16.14 -39.99 17.65
CA VAL A 13 16.45 -39.14 18.80
C VAL A 13 17.46 -39.88 19.67
N LEU A 14 18.74 -39.52 19.59
CA LEU A 14 19.72 -39.90 20.59
C LEU A 14 19.60 -38.91 21.76
N ARG A 15 18.94 -39.36 22.82
CA ARG A 15 18.84 -38.67 24.10
C ARG A 15 20.17 -38.85 24.85
N GLY A 16 21.05 -37.85 24.77
CA GLY A 16 22.20 -37.70 25.65
C GLY A 16 21.87 -36.69 26.75
N GLU A 17 21.85 -37.13 28.00
CA GLU A 17 21.78 -36.26 29.16
C GLU A 17 23.13 -35.53 29.33
N GLY A 18 23.11 -34.20 29.29
CA GLY A 18 24.29 -33.36 29.50
C GLY A 18 24.10 -31.97 28.89
N GLY A 19 23.69 -31.01 29.72
CA GLY A 19 23.39 -29.65 29.29
C GLY A 19 24.58 -28.91 28.67
N SER A 20 24.36 -28.35 27.48
CA SER A 20 25.05 -27.15 26.97
C SER A 20 24.23 -26.60 25.79
N ASN A 21 23.75 -25.36 25.91
CA ASN A 21 22.94 -24.67 24.89
C ASN A 21 23.79 -24.18 23.69
N THR A 22 24.78 -24.97 23.27
CA THR A 22 25.77 -24.57 22.24
C THR A 22 25.50 -25.19 20.87
N ALA A 23 24.44 -26.00 20.73
CA ALA A 23 24.08 -26.65 19.47
C ALA A 23 22.96 -25.95 18.68
N ASP A 24 22.27 -24.96 19.25
CA ASP A 24 21.11 -24.29 18.61
C ASP A 24 21.50 -23.15 17.65
N LEU A 25 22.72 -22.59 17.78
CA LEU A 25 23.23 -21.51 16.92
C LEU A 25 23.26 -21.84 15.41
N PRO A 26 23.79 -23.00 14.97
CA PRO A 26 23.83 -23.32 13.54
C PRO A 26 22.43 -23.51 12.92
N ASP A 27 21.48 -24.08 13.67
CA ASP A 27 20.10 -24.28 13.20
C ASP A 27 19.34 -22.94 13.10
N GLN A 28 19.58 -22.02 14.04
CA GLN A 28 19.01 -20.66 14.00
C GLN A 28 19.52 -19.85 12.80
N ILE A 29 20.80 -20.00 12.44
CA ILE A 29 21.40 -19.36 11.27
C ILE A 29 20.80 -19.93 9.98
N LEU A 30 20.55 -21.24 9.92
CA LEU A 30 19.97 -21.90 8.77
C LEU A 30 18.50 -21.46 8.55
N GLU A 31 17.71 -21.38 9.61
CA GLU A 31 16.33 -20.86 9.55
C GLU A 31 16.28 -19.41 9.07
N ASN A 32 17.17 -18.56 9.56
CA ASN A 32 17.20 -17.14 9.17
C ASN A 32 17.58 -16.96 7.70
N LYS A 33 18.55 -17.75 7.20
CA LYS A 33 18.87 -17.77 5.76
C LYS A 33 17.70 -18.26 4.92
N GLN A 34 16.98 -19.27 5.38
CA GLN A 34 15.82 -19.79 4.66
C GLN A 34 14.66 -18.78 4.61
N LYS A 35 14.40 -18.07 5.72
CA LYS A 35 13.41 -16.97 5.78
C LYS A 35 13.78 -15.83 4.83
N PHE A 36 15.06 -15.47 4.77
CA PHE A 36 15.57 -14.44 3.84
C PHE A 36 15.38 -14.83 2.36
N ILE A 37 15.74 -16.06 2.00
CA ILE A 37 15.57 -16.57 0.63
C ILE A 37 14.08 -16.63 0.25
N SER A 38 13.20 -17.02 1.18
CA SER A 38 11.76 -17.11 0.94
C SER A 38 11.11 -15.73 0.70
N GLN A 39 11.61 -14.69 1.37
CA GLN A 39 11.19 -13.30 1.14
C GLN A 39 11.64 -12.78 -0.24
N ILE A 40 12.83 -13.12 -0.69
CA ILE A 40 13.31 -12.75 -2.04
C ILE A 40 12.52 -13.48 -3.14
N MET A 41 12.22 -14.76 -2.95
CA MET A 41 11.51 -15.59 -3.94
C MET A 41 10.03 -15.18 -4.12
N THR A 42 9.41 -14.50 -3.15
CA THR A 42 7.98 -14.14 -3.20
C THR A 42 7.68 -12.82 -3.92
N SER A 43 8.67 -12.19 -4.56
CA SER A 43 8.51 -11.04 -5.48
C SER A 43 7.78 -9.80 -4.92
N LYS A 44 7.48 -9.76 -3.61
CA LYS A 44 6.98 -8.56 -2.93
C LYS A 44 8.20 -7.70 -2.60
N SER A 45 8.28 -6.56 -3.27
CA SER A 45 9.39 -5.60 -3.20
C SER A 45 9.93 -5.41 -1.76
N PRO A 46 11.26 -5.52 -1.55
CA PRO A 46 11.89 -5.40 -0.25
C PRO A 46 12.08 -3.92 0.08
N VAL A 47 11.03 -3.26 0.54
CA VAL A 47 11.16 -1.91 1.10
C VAL A 47 10.66 -1.98 2.53
N ARG A 48 11.62 -2.14 3.46
CA ARG A 48 11.48 -2.08 4.93
C ARG A 48 11.09 -3.37 5.66
N ALA A 49 11.92 -4.39 5.54
CA ALA A 49 12.02 -5.46 6.54
C ALA A 49 13.48 -5.92 6.77
N CYS A 50 14.45 -5.04 6.48
CA CYS A 50 15.87 -5.25 6.74
C CYS A 50 16.46 -4.04 7.49
N GLU A 51 15.73 -3.50 8.48
CA GLU A 51 16.28 -2.49 9.39
C GLU A 51 16.94 -3.10 10.64
N ASP A 52 16.77 -4.40 10.95
CA ASP A 52 17.17 -4.94 12.27
C ASP A 52 18.23 -6.05 12.23
N VAL A 53 19.29 -5.94 11.41
CA VAL A 53 20.44 -6.87 11.55
C VAL A 53 21.81 -6.20 11.60
N ASP A 54 21.97 -4.94 11.18
CA ASP A 54 23.31 -4.30 11.14
C ASP A 54 23.47 -3.04 12.02
N GLU A 55 22.45 -2.61 12.77
CA GLU A 55 22.56 -1.45 13.68
C GLU A 55 22.78 -1.84 15.16
N ALA A 56 23.15 -3.10 15.44
CA ALA A 56 23.42 -3.60 16.79
C ALA A 56 24.87 -4.11 16.97
N ALA A 57 25.82 -3.60 16.18
CA ALA A 57 27.23 -3.81 16.48
C ALA A 57 27.59 -2.96 17.70
N LEU A 58 27.54 -3.58 18.90
CA LEU A 58 27.99 -2.96 20.14
C LEU A 58 29.38 -2.36 19.93
N THR A 59 29.55 -1.10 20.27
CA THR A 59 30.86 -0.47 20.20
C THR A 59 31.80 -1.18 21.17
N TYR A 60 33.10 -1.20 20.86
CA TYR A 60 34.11 -1.85 21.71
C TYR A 60 34.05 -1.35 23.17
N ALA A 61 33.70 -0.08 23.37
CA ALA A 61 33.42 0.53 24.67
C ALA A 61 32.23 -0.13 25.41
N GLU A 62 31.13 -0.40 24.72
CA GLU A 62 29.94 -1.05 25.31
C GLU A 62 30.23 -2.50 25.72
N VAL A 63 31.02 -3.21 24.91
CA VAL A 63 31.46 -4.58 25.22
C VAL A 63 32.42 -4.61 26.42
N LYS A 64 33.39 -3.68 26.48
CA LYS A 64 34.34 -3.55 27.60
C LYS A 64 33.64 -3.15 28.90
N ALA A 65 32.63 -2.30 28.81
CA ALA A 65 31.86 -1.83 29.95
C ALA A 65 30.91 -2.87 30.55
N LEU A 66 30.31 -3.71 29.71
CA LEU A 66 29.54 -4.87 30.15
C LEU A 66 30.43 -5.85 30.93
N ALA A 67 31.69 -6.02 30.51
CA ALA A 67 32.67 -6.85 31.19
C ALA A 67 33.18 -6.23 32.52
N THR A 68 33.19 -4.90 32.65
CA THR A 68 33.62 -4.17 33.85
C THR A 68 32.47 -3.81 34.80
N GLY A 69 31.22 -4.06 34.40
CA GLY A 69 30.03 -3.89 35.25
C GLY A 69 29.58 -2.43 35.43
N ASN A 70 29.91 -1.52 34.51
CA ASN A 70 29.53 -0.11 34.63
C ASN A 70 27.98 0.05 34.51
N PRO A 71 27.28 0.48 35.57
CA PRO A 71 25.81 0.60 35.56
C PRO A 71 25.29 1.63 34.55
N TYR A 72 26.10 2.63 34.21
CA TYR A 72 25.73 3.69 33.27
C TYR A 72 25.61 3.19 31.82
N ILE A 73 26.40 2.19 31.43
CA ILE A 73 26.32 1.65 30.06
C ILE A 73 25.12 0.73 29.89
N LYS A 74 24.73 0.01 30.94
CA LYS A 74 23.46 -0.72 30.96
C LYS A 74 22.25 0.21 30.82
N GLU A 75 22.24 1.31 31.60
CA GLU A 75 21.18 2.33 31.50
C GLU A 75 21.13 2.95 30.10
N LYS A 76 22.29 3.22 29.47
CA LYS A 76 22.38 3.74 28.11
C LYS A 76 21.72 2.81 27.10
N MET A 77 22.05 1.52 27.12
CA MET A 77 21.47 0.53 26.20
C MET A 77 19.95 0.43 26.36
N ASP A 78 19.46 0.37 27.60
CA ASP A 78 18.02 0.32 27.86
C ASP A 78 17.30 1.59 27.39
N LEU A 79 17.94 2.76 27.54
CA LEU A 79 17.42 4.04 27.05
C LEU A 79 17.46 4.14 25.52
N ASP A 80 18.52 3.68 24.87
CA ASP A 80 18.66 3.67 23.40
C ASP A 80 17.54 2.85 22.75
N ILE A 81 17.25 1.65 23.28
CA ILE A 81 16.13 0.81 22.80
C ILE A 81 14.80 1.56 22.95
N GLN A 82 14.58 2.19 24.11
CA GLN A 82 13.33 2.93 24.38
C GLN A 82 13.18 4.16 23.48
N VAL A 83 14.25 4.92 23.30
CA VAL A 83 14.30 6.11 22.43
C VAL A 83 14.08 5.71 20.98
N SER A 84 14.72 4.65 20.48
CA SER A 84 14.51 4.14 19.12
C SER A 84 13.06 3.74 18.87
N LYS A 85 12.44 3.02 19.83
CA LYS A 85 11.02 2.69 19.76
C LYS A 85 10.12 3.94 19.74
N LEU A 86 10.37 4.92 20.61
CA LEU A 86 9.60 6.16 20.68
C LEU A 86 9.77 7.02 19.42
N LYS A 87 10.98 7.07 18.85
CA LYS A 87 11.26 7.74 17.55
C LYS A 87 10.50 7.09 16.41
N LEU A 88 10.46 5.76 16.34
CA LEU A 88 9.66 5.03 15.35
C LEU A 88 8.17 5.36 15.48
N MET A 89 7.65 5.37 16.71
CA MET A 89 6.25 5.74 16.97
C MET A 89 5.95 7.19 16.57
N LYS A 90 6.86 8.13 16.84
CA LYS A 90 6.76 9.53 16.40
C LYS A 90 6.84 9.68 14.87
N GLY A 91 7.71 8.92 14.21
CA GLY A 91 7.81 8.88 12.74
C GLY A 91 6.52 8.35 12.10
N ASN A 92 5.94 7.31 12.67
CA ASN A 92 4.64 6.77 12.27
C ASN A 92 3.52 7.78 12.47
N HIS A 93 3.44 8.42 13.64
CA HIS A 93 2.46 9.47 13.94
C HIS A 93 2.56 10.64 12.94
N THR A 94 3.77 11.11 12.66
CA THR A 94 4.04 12.20 11.72
C THR A 94 3.62 11.83 10.29
N SER A 95 3.96 10.60 9.86
CA SER A 95 3.55 10.09 8.55
C SER A 95 2.03 9.94 8.43
N GLN A 96 1.36 9.47 9.49
CA GLN A 96 -0.11 9.39 9.54
C GLN A 96 -0.74 10.78 9.47
N LYS A 97 -0.19 11.76 10.18
CA LYS A 97 -0.64 13.15 10.13
C LYS A 97 -0.57 13.71 8.71
N TYR A 98 0.56 13.56 8.02
CA TYR A 98 0.69 14.03 6.63
C TYR A 98 -0.28 13.34 5.67
N ARG A 99 -0.52 12.04 5.85
CA ARG A 99 -1.53 11.32 5.06
C ARG A 99 -2.94 11.86 5.31
N LEU A 100 -3.30 12.09 6.57
CA LEU A 100 -4.59 12.68 6.94
C LEU A 100 -4.74 14.10 6.38
N GLU A 101 -3.69 14.92 6.41
CA GLU A 101 -3.69 16.26 5.81
C GLU A 101 -3.97 16.21 4.30
N ASP A 102 -3.29 15.31 3.56
CA ASP A 102 -3.53 15.14 2.12
C ASP A 102 -4.95 14.62 1.84
N ASP A 103 -5.44 13.68 2.67
CA ASP A 103 -6.80 13.16 2.55
C ASP A 103 -7.85 14.26 2.79
N ILE A 104 -7.65 15.13 3.78
CA ILE A 104 -8.54 16.28 4.08
C ILE A 104 -8.52 17.31 2.95
N LEU A 105 -7.35 17.60 2.38
CA LEU A 105 -7.22 18.65 1.37
C LEU A 105 -7.69 18.21 -0.02
N LYS A 106 -7.46 16.94 -0.39
CA LYS A 106 -7.72 16.45 -1.75
C LYS A 106 -8.76 15.35 -1.78
N ARG A 107 -8.52 14.26 -1.05
CA ARG A 107 -9.27 13.00 -1.23
C ARG A 107 -10.72 13.11 -0.80
N TYR A 108 -11.01 13.66 0.38
CA TYR A 108 -12.37 13.81 0.87
C TYR A 108 -13.18 14.84 0.07
N PRO A 109 -12.67 16.06 -0.21
CA PRO A 109 -13.40 17.03 -1.03
C PRO A 109 -13.72 16.51 -2.44
N GLN A 110 -12.79 15.81 -3.09
CA GLN A 110 -13.03 15.20 -4.41
C GLN A 110 -14.13 14.13 -4.36
N GLN A 111 -14.11 13.27 -3.34
CA GLN A 111 -15.17 12.26 -3.14
C GLN A 111 -16.53 12.91 -2.91
N ILE A 112 -16.59 13.95 -2.06
CA ILE A 112 -17.82 14.70 -1.78
C ILE A 112 -18.37 15.35 -3.05
N ALA A 113 -17.53 16.01 -3.85
CA ALA A 113 -17.95 16.63 -5.10
C ALA A 113 -18.52 15.59 -6.07
N THR A 114 -17.81 14.47 -6.27
CA THR A 114 -18.25 13.37 -7.15
C THR A 114 -19.58 12.78 -6.68
N LEU A 115 -19.75 12.58 -5.37
CA LEU A 115 -20.99 12.04 -4.79
C LEU A 115 -22.15 13.04 -4.96
N LYS A 116 -21.92 14.35 -4.75
CA LYS A 116 -22.94 15.39 -4.94
C LYS A 116 -23.38 15.49 -6.40
N GLU A 117 -22.45 15.47 -7.34
CA GLU A 117 -22.76 15.42 -8.79
C GLU A 117 -23.56 14.15 -9.14
N ARG A 118 -23.15 12.99 -8.62
CA ARG A 118 -23.88 11.73 -8.83
C ARG A 118 -25.30 11.78 -8.26
N ILE A 119 -25.48 12.32 -7.06
CA ILE A 119 -26.80 12.48 -6.44
C ILE A 119 -27.69 13.36 -7.31
N SER A 120 -27.19 14.53 -7.72
CA SER A 120 -27.94 15.45 -8.59
C SER A 120 -28.32 14.83 -9.93
N GLY A 121 -27.38 14.13 -10.58
CA GLY A 121 -27.67 13.42 -11.83
C GLY A 121 -28.71 12.30 -11.64
N MET A 122 -28.64 11.56 -10.53
CA MET A 122 -29.56 10.48 -10.23
C MET A 122 -30.97 11.00 -9.90
N GLU A 123 -31.08 12.13 -9.20
CA GLU A 123 -32.36 12.80 -8.94
C GLU A 123 -33.03 13.24 -10.24
N ALA A 124 -32.27 13.82 -11.18
CA ALA A 124 -32.77 14.21 -12.49
C ALA A 124 -33.21 12.99 -13.32
N ASP A 125 -32.46 11.90 -13.27
CA ASP A 125 -32.83 10.65 -13.95
C ASP A 125 -34.10 10.03 -13.35
N ILE A 126 -34.23 10.01 -12.02
CA ILE A 126 -35.45 9.53 -11.34
C ILE A 126 -36.67 10.38 -11.75
N GLN A 127 -36.52 11.70 -11.85
CA GLN A 127 -37.60 12.58 -12.32
C GLN A 127 -37.96 12.28 -13.77
N THR A 128 -36.96 12.09 -14.64
CA THR A 128 -37.16 11.74 -16.06
C THR A 128 -37.89 10.40 -16.19
N ALA A 129 -37.48 9.40 -15.41
CA ALA A 129 -38.14 8.09 -15.38
C ALA A 129 -39.60 8.21 -14.92
N LYS A 130 -39.86 8.94 -13.82
CA LYS A 130 -41.22 9.13 -13.28
C LYS A 130 -42.15 9.89 -14.24
N ALA A 131 -41.62 10.85 -15.00
CA ALA A 131 -42.41 11.64 -15.94
C ALA A 131 -42.78 10.86 -17.22
N ASN A 132 -41.93 9.92 -17.65
CA ASN A 132 -42.09 9.20 -18.90
C ASN A 132 -42.58 7.74 -18.73
N LEU A 133 -42.52 7.18 -17.53
CA LEU A 133 -43.12 5.88 -17.23
C LEU A 133 -44.64 6.05 -17.06
N PRO A 134 -45.46 5.27 -17.79
CA PRO A 134 -46.90 5.30 -17.61
C PRO A 134 -47.27 4.86 -16.18
N ALA A 135 -48.28 5.51 -15.60
CA ALA A 135 -48.79 5.21 -14.27
C ALA A 135 -49.40 3.79 -14.18
N ASP A 136 -49.85 3.26 -15.31
CA ASP A 136 -50.36 1.90 -15.44
C ASP A 136 -49.24 0.96 -15.93
N LYS A 137 -48.96 -0.10 -15.16
CA LYS A 137 -47.91 -1.10 -15.46
C LYS A 137 -48.25 -1.97 -16.67
N GLU A 138 -49.50 -1.97 -17.11
CA GLU A 138 -49.92 -2.65 -18.33
C GLU A 138 -49.63 -1.84 -19.59
N GLN A 139 -49.54 -0.51 -19.48
CA GLN A 139 -49.13 0.33 -20.61
C GLN A 139 -47.61 0.27 -20.77
N PHE A 140 -47.17 -0.12 -21.96
CA PHE A 140 -45.77 -0.19 -22.32
C PHE A 140 -45.56 0.58 -23.61
N PHE A 141 -44.51 1.40 -23.63
CA PHE A 141 -44.10 2.12 -24.82
C PHE A 141 -42.57 2.14 -24.88
N MET A 142 -42.02 1.56 -25.95
CA MET A 142 -40.59 1.56 -26.21
C MET A 142 -40.36 1.84 -27.69
N LYS A 143 -39.37 2.68 -28.00
CA LYS A 143 -38.93 2.91 -29.36
C LYS A 143 -37.63 2.14 -29.60
N VAL A 144 -37.62 1.26 -30.59
CA VAL A 144 -36.42 0.53 -31.04
C VAL A 144 -36.22 0.84 -32.53
N GLY A 145 -35.07 1.43 -32.87
CA GLY A 145 -34.85 2.09 -34.14
C GLY A 145 -35.87 3.21 -34.36
N ASP A 146 -36.57 3.16 -35.50
CA ASP A 146 -37.65 4.10 -35.83
C ASP A 146 -39.06 3.58 -35.50
N LYS A 147 -39.18 2.36 -34.97
CA LYS A 147 -40.47 1.73 -34.67
C LYS A 147 -40.83 1.85 -33.19
N ALA A 148 -42.09 2.19 -32.93
CA ALA A 148 -42.68 2.19 -31.59
C ALA A 148 -43.38 0.86 -31.32
N TYR A 149 -43.14 0.30 -30.14
CA TYR A 149 -43.68 -0.98 -29.70
C TYR A 149 -44.50 -0.79 -28.43
N THR A 150 -45.68 -1.42 -28.40
CA THR A 150 -46.56 -1.48 -27.22
C THR A 150 -46.59 -2.85 -26.56
N ASP A 151 -46.09 -3.88 -27.24
CA ASP A 151 -45.94 -5.23 -26.69
C ASP A 151 -44.49 -5.46 -26.21
N LYS A 152 -44.33 -5.91 -24.95
CA LYS A 152 -43.03 -6.18 -24.31
C LYS A 152 -42.22 -7.26 -25.04
N LYS A 153 -42.89 -8.29 -25.56
CA LYS A 153 -42.27 -9.41 -26.26
C LYS A 153 -41.74 -8.98 -27.62
N GLU A 154 -42.52 -8.19 -28.37
CA GLU A 154 -42.10 -7.66 -29.67
C GLU A 154 -40.95 -6.67 -29.53
N ALA A 155 -41.04 -5.75 -28.55
CA ALA A 155 -39.97 -4.79 -28.28
C ALA A 155 -38.66 -5.48 -27.87
N GLY A 156 -38.73 -6.47 -26.98
CA GLY A 156 -37.56 -7.25 -26.57
C GLY A 156 -36.94 -8.03 -27.73
N ALA A 157 -37.75 -8.58 -28.64
CA ALA A 157 -37.27 -9.31 -29.80
C ALA A 157 -36.53 -8.38 -30.77
N ALA A 158 -37.15 -7.23 -31.09
CA ALA A 158 -36.54 -6.20 -31.92
C ALA A 158 -35.22 -5.68 -31.31
N LEU A 159 -35.17 -5.55 -29.99
CA LEU A 159 -33.97 -5.12 -29.27
C LEU A 159 -32.83 -6.14 -29.42
N VAL A 160 -33.12 -7.44 -29.27
CA VAL A 160 -32.13 -8.51 -29.46
C VAL A 160 -31.63 -8.59 -30.90
N GLU A 161 -32.51 -8.38 -31.89
CA GLU A 161 -32.13 -8.31 -33.31
C GLU A 161 -31.19 -7.12 -33.58
N MET A 162 -31.54 -5.92 -33.13
CA MET A 162 -30.68 -4.73 -33.24
C MET A 162 -29.31 -4.93 -32.57
N CYS A 163 -29.26 -5.62 -31.42
CA CYS A 163 -28.01 -5.95 -30.76
C CYS A 163 -27.12 -6.85 -31.64
N LYS A 164 -27.70 -7.86 -32.31
CA LYS A 164 -26.97 -8.77 -33.21
C LYS A 164 -26.47 -8.08 -34.48
N GLU A 165 -27.22 -7.11 -34.97
CA GLU A 165 -26.83 -6.30 -36.15
C GLU A 165 -25.69 -5.32 -35.83
N THR A 166 -25.55 -4.93 -34.57
CA THR A 166 -24.48 -4.06 -34.09
C THR A 166 -23.15 -4.81 -34.06
N LYS A 167 -22.42 -4.76 -35.19
CA LYS A 167 -21.08 -5.37 -35.36
C LYS A 167 -19.94 -4.49 -34.83
N THR A 168 -20.24 -3.32 -34.27
CA THR A 168 -19.23 -2.39 -33.78
C THR A 168 -18.77 -2.78 -32.38
N VAL A 169 -17.55 -3.30 -32.31
CA VAL A 169 -16.91 -3.69 -31.06
C VAL A 169 -16.53 -2.44 -30.26
N ASN A 170 -16.91 -2.40 -28.97
CA ASN A 170 -16.59 -1.31 -28.03
C ASN A 170 -17.02 0.11 -28.45
N VAL A 171 -17.90 0.25 -29.46
CA VAL A 171 -18.48 1.55 -29.85
C VAL A 171 -19.99 1.51 -29.57
N PRO A 172 -20.52 2.40 -28.71
CA PRO A 172 -21.95 2.46 -28.44
C PRO A 172 -22.74 2.87 -29.69
N ALA A 173 -23.65 2.01 -30.13
CA ALA A 173 -24.62 2.31 -31.18
C ALA A 173 -25.98 2.61 -30.53
N THR A 174 -26.60 3.75 -30.87
CA THR A 174 -27.94 4.08 -30.38
C THR A 174 -28.96 3.14 -31.01
N VAL A 175 -29.69 2.40 -30.17
CA VAL A 175 -30.68 1.42 -30.60
C VAL A 175 -32.11 1.90 -30.42
N GLY A 176 -32.36 2.93 -29.60
CA GLY A 176 -33.72 3.41 -29.35
C GLY A 176 -33.87 4.30 -28.14
N GLU A 177 -35.09 4.43 -27.66
CA GLU A 177 -35.46 5.23 -26.49
C GLU A 177 -36.51 4.51 -25.64
N TYR A 178 -36.33 4.58 -24.32
CA TYR A 178 -37.27 4.01 -23.35
C TYR A 178 -37.39 4.90 -22.12
N ALA A 179 -38.63 5.23 -21.73
CA ALA A 179 -38.92 6.07 -20.56
C ALA A 179 -38.12 7.40 -20.50
N GLY A 180 -37.87 8.02 -21.66
CA GLY A 180 -37.08 9.25 -21.78
C GLY A 180 -35.55 9.06 -21.76
N PHE A 181 -35.08 7.80 -21.70
CA PHE A 181 -33.65 7.47 -21.76
C PHE A 181 -33.27 6.97 -23.14
N LYS A 182 -32.17 7.51 -23.68
CA LYS A 182 -31.59 7.00 -24.93
C LYS A 182 -30.87 5.70 -24.66
N MET A 183 -31.24 4.66 -25.39
CA MET A 183 -30.64 3.33 -25.28
C MET A 183 -29.51 3.21 -26.31
N ALA A 184 -28.31 2.91 -25.85
CA ALA A 184 -27.19 2.56 -26.70
C ALA A 184 -26.66 1.17 -26.33
N VAL A 185 -26.21 0.40 -27.32
CA VAL A 185 -25.66 -0.94 -27.11
C VAL A 185 -24.23 -0.98 -27.62
N SER A 186 -23.36 -1.64 -26.87
CA SER A 186 -21.99 -1.94 -27.27
C SER A 186 -21.68 -3.40 -26.98
N PHE A 187 -20.94 -4.06 -27.87
CA PHE A 187 -20.39 -5.38 -27.59
C PHE A 187 -19.07 -5.25 -26.83
N ASP A 188 -19.04 -5.76 -25.60
CA ASP A 188 -17.83 -5.86 -24.79
C ASP A 188 -17.04 -7.11 -25.25
N SER A 189 -15.95 -6.86 -25.97
CA SER A 189 -15.09 -7.94 -26.49
C SER A 189 -14.33 -8.69 -25.41
N PHE A 190 -14.12 -8.09 -24.23
CA PHE A 190 -13.37 -8.73 -23.16
C PHE A 190 -14.24 -9.75 -22.41
N ASN A 191 -15.48 -9.37 -22.13
CA ASN A 191 -16.43 -10.23 -21.44
C ASN A 191 -17.33 -11.05 -22.37
N HIS A 192 -17.19 -10.87 -23.69
CA HIS A 192 -18.03 -11.49 -24.72
C HIS A 192 -19.54 -11.30 -24.48
N LYS A 193 -19.93 -10.10 -24.06
CA LYS A 193 -21.30 -9.76 -23.65
C LYS A 193 -21.78 -8.47 -24.29
N PHE A 194 -23.09 -8.37 -24.53
CA PHE A 194 -23.71 -7.11 -24.94
C PHE A 194 -24.04 -6.28 -23.70
N VAL A 195 -23.56 -5.05 -23.69
CA VAL A 195 -23.86 -4.07 -22.63
C VAL A 195 -24.71 -2.97 -23.24
N MET A 196 -25.86 -2.72 -22.62
CA MET A 196 -26.70 -1.57 -22.93
C MET A 196 -26.43 -0.46 -21.93
N ASN A 197 -26.30 0.76 -22.46
CA ASN A 197 -26.24 2.01 -21.74
C ASN A 197 -27.59 2.72 -21.87
N LEU A 198 -28.26 2.97 -20.75
CA LEU A 198 -29.38 3.92 -20.67
C LEU A 198 -28.77 5.28 -20.35
N LYS A 199 -28.81 6.19 -21.32
CA LYS A 199 -28.24 7.53 -21.21
C LYS A 199 -29.32 8.52 -20.78
N GLY A 200 -29.21 8.99 -19.54
CA GLY A 200 -29.85 10.19 -19.01
C GLY A 200 -28.79 11.25 -18.70
N GLN A 201 -28.94 11.93 -17.55
CA GLN A 201 -27.84 12.71 -16.96
C GLN A 201 -26.71 11.79 -16.53
N LEU A 202 -27.04 10.64 -15.92
CA LEU A 202 -26.07 9.57 -15.69
C LEU A 202 -26.17 8.50 -16.77
N SER A 203 -25.14 7.67 -16.82
CA SER A 203 -25.07 6.50 -17.69
C SER A 203 -25.29 5.25 -16.85
N HIS A 204 -26.35 4.50 -17.15
CA HIS A 204 -26.70 3.26 -16.46
C HIS A 204 -26.42 2.07 -17.37
N ASN A 205 -25.46 1.23 -16.99
CA ASN A 205 -25.09 0.05 -17.77
C ASN A 205 -25.84 -1.19 -17.30
N LEU A 206 -26.34 -1.99 -18.24
CA LEU A 206 -26.99 -3.27 -17.98
C LEU A 206 -26.62 -4.30 -19.04
N GLU A 207 -26.56 -5.57 -18.64
CA GLU A 207 -26.25 -6.68 -19.53
C GLU A 207 -27.50 -7.12 -20.32
N ILE A 208 -27.31 -7.33 -21.62
CA ILE A 208 -28.35 -7.83 -22.53
C ILE A 208 -28.06 -9.29 -22.85
N GLY A 209 -29.05 -10.15 -22.55
CA GLY A 209 -29.03 -11.57 -22.85
C GLY A 209 -29.84 -11.91 -24.10
N SER A 210 -30.00 -13.22 -24.36
CA SER A 210 -30.79 -13.73 -25.49
C SER A 210 -32.30 -13.71 -25.27
N ASP A 211 -32.77 -13.56 -24.02
CA ASP A 211 -34.19 -13.58 -23.66
C ASP A 211 -34.84 -12.18 -23.82
N PRO A 212 -35.79 -12.01 -24.77
CA PRO A 212 -36.49 -10.75 -25.02
C PRO A 212 -37.17 -10.17 -23.78
N LEU A 213 -37.97 -10.98 -23.06
CA LEU A 213 -38.77 -10.50 -21.94
C LEU A 213 -37.90 -10.21 -20.72
N GLY A 214 -36.90 -11.06 -20.46
CA GLY A 214 -35.91 -10.85 -19.42
C GLY A 214 -35.12 -9.55 -19.61
N ASN A 215 -34.79 -9.16 -20.84
CA ASN A 215 -34.11 -7.89 -21.11
C ASN A 215 -34.99 -6.68 -20.72
N ILE A 216 -36.27 -6.68 -21.07
CA ILE A 216 -37.20 -5.61 -20.67
C ILE A 216 -37.35 -5.55 -19.15
N ALA A 217 -37.46 -6.71 -18.49
CA ALA A 217 -37.51 -6.78 -17.03
C ALA A 217 -36.24 -6.22 -16.37
N ARG A 218 -35.05 -6.49 -16.92
CA ARG A 218 -33.77 -5.93 -16.45
C ARG A 218 -33.73 -4.41 -16.58
N ILE A 219 -34.20 -3.87 -17.71
CA ILE A 219 -34.29 -2.40 -17.92
C ILE A 219 -35.22 -1.78 -16.89
N ASN A 220 -36.41 -2.36 -16.69
CA ASN A 220 -37.37 -1.86 -15.70
C ASN A 220 -36.79 -1.92 -14.29
N HIS A 221 -36.15 -3.03 -13.92
CA HIS A 221 -35.49 -3.15 -12.62
C HIS A 221 -34.40 -2.09 -12.46
N ALA A 222 -33.60 -1.80 -13.51
CA ALA A 222 -32.58 -0.76 -13.44
C ALA A 222 -33.20 0.61 -13.08
N LEU A 223 -34.30 0.98 -13.75
CA LEU A 223 -35.06 2.21 -13.45
C LEU A 223 -35.66 2.20 -12.03
N GLU A 224 -36.30 1.10 -11.63
CA GLU A 224 -36.91 0.94 -10.30
C GLU A 224 -35.87 0.94 -9.16
N SER A 225 -34.62 0.57 -9.46
CA SER A 225 -33.53 0.56 -8.48
C SER A 225 -32.91 1.94 -8.22
N MET A 226 -33.14 2.93 -9.10
CA MET A 226 -32.51 4.25 -8.98
C MET A 226 -32.79 4.94 -7.63
N PRO A 227 -34.02 4.95 -7.07
CA PRO A 227 -34.27 5.57 -5.77
C PRO A 227 -33.49 4.90 -4.63
N LYS A 228 -33.29 3.58 -4.71
CA LYS A 228 -32.46 2.85 -3.73
C LYS A 228 -30.99 3.26 -3.88
N GLN A 229 -30.48 3.32 -5.11
CA GLN A 229 -29.11 3.76 -5.37
C GLN A 229 -28.88 5.22 -4.95
N LEU A 230 -29.89 6.09 -5.06
CA LEU A 230 -29.87 7.46 -4.59
C LEU A 230 -29.70 7.51 -3.06
N ALA A 231 -30.53 6.76 -2.33
CA ALA A 231 -30.44 6.68 -0.88
C ALA A 231 -29.07 6.15 -0.44
N GLU A 232 -28.54 5.11 -1.10
CA GLU A 232 -27.20 4.60 -0.83
C GLU A 232 -26.10 5.64 -1.09
N ALA A 233 -26.22 6.43 -2.16
CA ALA A 233 -25.28 7.51 -2.46
C ALA A 233 -25.34 8.64 -1.42
N GLN A 234 -26.55 9.00 -0.95
CA GLN A 234 -26.75 9.99 0.11
C GLN A 234 -26.16 9.53 1.46
N THR A 235 -26.38 8.27 1.86
CA THR A 235 -25.75 7.71 3.07
C THR A 235 -24.23 7.67 2.96
N LYS A 236 -23.69 7.34 1.79
CA LYS A 236 -22.24 7.39 1.53
C LYS A 236 -21.71 8.81 1.66
N LEU A 237 -22.42 9.81 1.12
CA LEU A 237 -22.03 11.22 1.23
C LEU A 237 -21.96 11.64 2.70
N GLU A 238 -22.99 11.36 3.49
CA GLU A 238 -23.02 11.68 4.93
C GLU A 238 -21.88 10.99 5.69
N THR A 239 -21.60 9.73 5.35
CA THR A 239 -20.50 8.97 5.95
C THR A 239 -19.15 9.61 5.64
N VAL A 240 -18.91 10.01 4.40
CA VAL A 240 -17.65 10.65 3.97
C VAL A 240 -17.51 12.04 4.60
N GLU A 241 -18.58 12.82 4.70
CA GLU A 241 -18.58 14.12 5.38
C GLU A 241 -18.25 13.95 6.88
N ARG A 242 -18.84 12.95 7.55
CA ARG A 242 -18.51 12.63 8.95
C ARG A 242 -17.06 12.15 9.13
N GLN A 243 -16.54 11.37 8.18
CA GLN A 243 -15.13 10.94 8.19
C GLN A 243 -14.19 12.13 8.04
N LEU A 244 -14.50 13.08 7.16
CA LEU A 244 -13.74 14.32 6.98
C LEU A 244 -13.71 15.13 8.29
N GLU A 245 -14.85 15.30 8.97
CA GLU A 245 -14.88 16.02 10.25
C GLU A 245 -14.09 15.29 11.34
N THR A 246 -14.17 13.96 11.39
CA THR A 246 -13.37 13.14 12.31
C THR A 246 -11.87 13.28 12.02
N ALA A 247 -11.48 13.22 10.74
CA ALA A 247 -10.10 13.36 10.30
C ALA A 247 -9.53 14.74 10.65
N LYS A 248 -10.32 15.82 10.49
CA LYS A 248 -9.95 17.18 10.90
C LYS A 248 -9.68 17.30 12.40
N VAL A 249 -10.43 16.58 13.24
CA VAL A 249 -10.15 16.55 14.68
C VAL A 249 -8.89 15.72 14.96
N GLU A 250 -8.78 14.55 14.32
CA GLU A 250 -7.68 13.62 14.57
C GLU A 250 -6.31 14.16 14.16
N VAL A 251 -6.22 14.87 13.04
CA VAL A 251 -4.97 15.46 12.55
C VAL A 251 -4.37 16.52 13.49
N THR A 252 -5.19 17.09 14.36
CA THR A 252 -4.75 18.08 15.38
C THR A 252 -4.22 17.45 16.65
N LYS A 253 -4.41 16.14 16.85
CA LYS A 253 -3.96 15.45 18.06
C LYS A 253 -2.42 15.42 18.09
N PRO A 254 -1.79 15.81 19.20
CA PRO A 254 -0.35 15.70 19.35
C PRO A 254 0.07 14.24 19.61
N PHE A 255 1.34 13.94 19.39
CA PHE A 255 1.92 12.65 19.76
C PHE A 255 1.89 12.49 21.29
N ALA A 256 1.18 11.47 21.80
CA ALA A 256 0.93 11.31 23.23
C ALA A 256 2.20 11.15 24.08
N GLN A 257 3.25 10.54 23.51
CA GLN A 257 4.52 10.27 24.20
C GLN A 257 5.60 11.29 23.86
N GLU A 258 5.24 12.48 23.38
CA GLU A 258 6.20 13.53 23.01
C GLU A 258 7.05 13.95 24.22
N ALA A 259 6.43 14.12 25.39
CA ALA A 259 7.13 14.46 26.63
C ALA A 259 8.06 13.33 27.11
N GLU A 260 7.59 12.08 27.07
CA GLU A 260 8.38 10.89 27.45
C GLU A 260 9.61 10.72 26.53
N LEU A 261 9.43 10.95 25.23
CA LEU A 261 10.52 10.92 24.27
C LEU A 261 11.54 12.05 24.55
N ALA A 262 11.07 13.27 24.86
CA ALA A 262 11.95 14.39 25.17
C ALA A 262 12.78 14.14 26.44
N GLU A 263 12.15 13.65 27.52
CA GLU A 263 12.82 13.31 28.78
C GLU A 263 13.88 12.22 28.58
N LYS A 264 13.54 11.14 27.87
CA LYS A 264 14.48 10.04 27.60
C LYS A 264 15.63 10.47 26.70
N LEU A 265 15.39 11.35 25.73
CA LEU A 265 16.44 11.93 24.90
C LEU A 265 17.40 12.80 25.73
N GLU A 266 16.86 13.60 26.65
CA GLU A 266 17.67 14.43 27.54
C GLU A 266 18.54 13.57 28.46
N ARG A 267 17.95 12.55 29.10
CA ARG A 267 18.69 11.60 29.96
C ARG A 267 19.78 10.87 29.18
N LEU A 268 19.48 10.42 27.98
CA LEU A 268 20.43 9.74 27.11
C LEU A 268 21.59 10.67 26.70
N SER A 269 21.30 11.94 26.41
CA SER A 269 22.32 12.95 26.11
C SER A 269 23.24 13.23 27.30
N ALA A 270 22.68 13.34 28.51
CA ALA A 270 23.45 13.53 29.73
C ALA A 270 24.32 12.31 30.05
N LEU A 271 23.80 11.11 29.83
CA LEU A 271 24.51 9.85 30.05
C LEU A 271 25.66 9.67 29.05
N ASN A 272 25.45 10.01 27.78
CA ASN A 272 26.51 10.04 26.78
C ASN A 272 27.62 11.04 27.13
N ALA A 273 27.27 12.21 27.65
CA ALA A 273 28.27 13.21 28.09
C ALA A 273 29.11 12.69 29.27
N LEU A 274 28.49 12.01 30.24
CA LEU A 274 29.18 11.40 31.38
C LEU A 274 30.15 10.29 30.93
N LEU A 275 29.71 9.38 30.06
CA LEU A 275 30.55 8.28 29.57
C LEU A 275 31.72 8.77 28.72
N ASN A 276 31.52 9.79 27.88
CA ASN A 276 32.57 10.39 27.07
C ASN A 276 33.64 11.14 27.90
N MET A 277 33.32 11.55 29.13
CA MET A 277 34.30 12.15 30.06
C MET A 277 35.16 11.07 30.74
N ASP A 278 34.57 9.92 31.04
CA ASP A 278 35.23 8.78 31.68
C ASP A 278 36.24 8.09 30.73
N GLU A 279 35.89 7.96 29.44
CA GLU A 279 36.80 7.42 28.42
C GLU A 279 38.08 8.26 28.23
N LYS A 280 38.01 9.59 28.43
CA LYS A 280 39.17 10.48 28.33
C LYS A 280 40.05 10.48 29.58
N GLY A 281 39.58 9.90 30.69
CA GLY A 281 40.34 9.80 31.94
C GLY A 281 41.27 8.59 32.01
N ASP A 282 41.00 7.55 31.22
CA ASP A 282 41.69 6.24 31.32
C ASP A 282 42.82 6.06 30.29
N ASP A 283 42.94 6.94 29.29
CA ASP A 283 44.07 6.97 28.34
C ASP A 283 45.37 7.58 28.94
N ALA A 284 45.36 7.95 30.23
CA ALA A 284 46.47 8.63 30.91
C ALA A 284 47.27 7.72 31.87
N LEU A 285 47.16 6.40 31.78
CA LEU A 285 47.95 5.48 32.61
C LEU A 285 48.59 4.34 31.80
N GLY A 286 49.86 4.53 31.45
CA GLY A 286 50.85 3.46 31.48
C GLY A 286 51.50 3.04 30.17
N MET A 287 52.57 3.75 29.76
CA MET A 287 53.87 3.12 29.54
C MET A 287 54.95 4.20 29.57
N ASP A 288 55.58 4.39 30.74
CA ASP A 288 56.84 5.12 30.88
C ASP A 288 58.00 4.22 30.39
N ASP A 289 58.93 4.88 29.71
CA ASP A 289 60.25 4.53 29.19
C ASP A 289 61.00 3.26 29.65
N ALA A 290 61.64 2.62 28.67
CA ALA A 290 63.06 2.24 28.79
C ALA A 290 63.77 2.38 27.41
N PRO A 291 65.01 2.92 27.34
CA PRO A 291 65.63 3.40 26.11
C PRO A 291 66.58 2.41 25.40
N GLU A 292 66.77 2.70 24.10
CA GLU A 292 67.93 2.50 23.20
C GLU A 292 68.70 1.16 23.19
N GLU A 293 68.72 0.52 22.00
CA GLU A 293 70.01 0.20 21.36
C GLU A 293 69.98 0.57 19.87
N GLU A 294 70.92 1.45 19.50
CA GLU A 294 71.30 1.80 18.14
C GLU A 294 71.97 0.61 17.44
N ASN A 295 71.70 0.41 16.16
CA ASN A 295 72.71 -0.13 15.26
C ASN A 295 72.58 0.51 13.89
N GLU A 296 73.56 1.36 13.57
CA GLU A 296 73.77 1.97 12.27
C GLU A 296 74.18 0.93 11.23
N GLY A 297 73.69 1.11 10.01
CA GLY A 297 74.12 0.33 8.84
C GLY A 297 73.61 0.97 7.56
N GLN A 298 74.27 2.04 7.14
CA GLN A 298 74.11 2.67 5.83
C GLN A 298 74.28 1.67 4.68
N GLU A 299 73.44 1.77 3.65
CA GLU A 299 73.94 1.75 2.28
C GLU A 299 73.03 2.54 1.34
N THR A 300 73.69 3.25 0.43
CA THR A 300 73.22 4.39 -0.35
C THR A 300 72.80 4.00 -1.78
N SER A 301 72.13 4.95 -2.43
CA SER A 301 72.14 5.22 -3.88
C SER A 301 71.06 4.55 -4.73
N GLY A 302 70.32 5.37 -5.48
CA GLY A 302 69.40 4.90 -6.52
C GLY A 302 68.45 5.96 -7.06
N HIS A 303 69.01 7.03 -7.62
CA HIS A 303 68.33 8.03 -8.44
C HIS A 303 67.60 7.35 -9.61
N ASP A 304 66.30 7.59 -9.83
CA ASP A 304 65.85 8.04 -11.15
C ASP A 304 64.45 8.67 -11.17
N ARG A 305 64.36 9.75 -11.95
CA ARG A 305 63.16 10.52 -12.27
C ARG A 305 62.57 10.02 -13.59
N ALA A 306 61.24 9.92 -13.66
CA ALA A 306 60.43 10.20 -14.85
C ALA A 306 58.95 10.17 -14.39
N VAL A 307 58.28 11.30 -14.14
CA VAL A 307 57.62 12.17 -15.13
C VAL A 307 57.06 11.40 -16.32
N ASP A 308 55.77 11.08 -16.27
CA ASP A 308 54.93 11.29 -17.45
C ASP A 308 53.47 11.58 -17.06
N LYS A 309 53.01 12.78 -17.44
CA LYS A 309 51.61 13.18 -17.62
C LYS A 309 51.40 13.15 -19.13
N PRO A 310 50.19 12.83 -19.62
CA PRO A 310 49.49 13.95 -20.24
C PRO A 310 47.95 13.97 -20.14
N LEU A 311 47.50 15.22 -20.10
CA LEU A 311 46.34 15.84 -20.72
C LEU A 311 44.91 15.31 -20.51
N ALA A 312 44.20 16.16 -19.79
CA ALA A 312 42.78 16.46 -19.93
C ALA A 312 42.32 16.64 -21.40
N LYS A 313 41.11 16.13 -21.68
CA LYS A 313 40.22 16.69 -22.70
C LYS A 313 38.88 17.06 -22.04
N LYS A 314 38.61 18.36 -22.04
CA LYS A 314 37.28 18.97 -21.90
C LYS A 314 36.42 18.55 -23.09
N ILE A 315 35.18 18.14 -22.83
CA ILE A 315 34.07 18.32 -23.77
C ILE A 315 32.84 18.74 -22.95
N CYS A 316 32.43 19.99 -23.13
CA CYS A 316 31.05 20.45 -22.97
C CYS A 316 30.60 20.88 -24.37
N ILE A 317 29.56 20.25 -24.90
CA ILE A 317 28.28 20.84 -25.37
C ILE A 317 27.23 19.75 -25.13
#